data_AF-A0A1I5Y4N7-F1
#
_entry.id   AF-A0A1I5Y4N7-F1
#
_cell.length_a   1.000
_cell.length_b   1.000
_cell.length_c   1.000
_cell.angle_alpha   90.00
_cell.angle_beta   90.00
_cell.angle_gamma   90.00
#
_symmetry.space_group_name_H-M   'P 1'
#
loop_
_entity.id
_entity.type
_entity.pdbx_description
1 polymer ?
#
loop_
_entity_poly.entity_id
_entity_poly.type
_entity_poly.pdbx_seq_one_letter_code
_entity_poly.pdbx_strand_id
1 'polypeptide(L)' 'MGIIKTMLEFKWSVLLIEAFFLIGGVLLVTTGFKVRKQSKTSAFISIGIGTIITLISLYILFWTFIVGYNS' A
#
# COMPACT_ATOMS: atom_id res chain seq x y z
N MET A 1 -11.11 9.87 28.40
CA MET A 1 -11.04 8.50 27.84
C MET A 1 -11.57 8.34 26.42
N GLY A 2 -12.23 9.37 25.82
CA GLY A 2 -12.75 9.29 24.45
C GLY A 2 -11.72 9.51 23.33
N ILE A 3 -10.83 10.50 23.49
CA ILE A 3 -9.93 10.96 22.42
C ILE A 3 -8.88 9.90 22.03
N ILE A 4 -8.31 9.21 23.03
CA ILE A 4 -7.31 8.16 22.82
C ILE A 4 -7.93 6.95 22.10
N LYS A 5 -9.19 6.63 22.40
CA LYS A 5 -9.91 5.51 21.79
C LYS A 5 -10.22 5.80 20.31
N THR A 6 -10.66 7.02 20.02
CA THR A 6 -10.89 7.49 18.64
C THR A 6 -9.59 7.51 17.83
N MET A 7 -8.47 7.96 18.40
CA MET A 7 -7.17 7.92 17.72
C MET A 7 -6.73 6.48 17.39
N LEU A 8 -6.96 5.54 18.31
CA LEU A 8 -6.61 4.13 18.11
C LEU A 8 -7.46 3.48 17.00
N GLU A 9 -8.78 3.72 17.00
CA GLU A 9 -9.71 3.19 16.00
C GLU A 9 -9.45 3.76 14.59
N PHE A 10 -9.09 5.04 14.50
CA PHE A 10 -8.73 5.67 13.23
C PHE A 10 -7.44 5.08 12.65
N LYS A 11 -6.45 4.83 13.51
CA LYS A 11 -5.16 4.24 13.13
C LYS A 11 -5.31 2.82 12.58
N TRP A 12 -6.17 2.00 13.21
CA TRP A 12 -6.48 0.66 12.70
C TRP A 12 -7.19 0.69 11.34
N SER A 13 -8.12 1.63 11.16
CA SER A 13 -8.82 1.82 9.89
C SER A 13 -7.85 2.21 8.76
N VAL A 14 -6.92 3.11 9.05
CA VAL A 14 -5.86 3.53 8.11
C VAL A 14 -4.95 2.34 7.75
N LEU A 15 -4.50 1.56 8.73
CA LEU A 15 -3.67 0.37 8.51
C LEU A 15 -4.36 -0.68 7.63
N LEU A 16 -5.67 -0.90 7.80
CA LEU A 16 -6.44 -1.85 6.98
C LEU A 16 -6.54 -1.39 5.53
N ILE A 17 -6.79 -0.09 5.31
CA ILE A 17 -6.84 0.50 3.96
C ILE A 17 -5.46 0.38 3.30
N GLU A 18 -4.38 0.71 4.02
CA GLU A 18 -3.02 0.60 3.50
C GLU A 18 -2.63 -0.84 3.17
N ALA A 19 -3.00 -1.80 4.02
CA ALA A 19 -2.75 -3.22 3.74
C ALA A 19 -3.43 -3.66 2.44
N PHE A 20 -4.65 -3.21 2.18
CA PHE A 20 -5.35 -3.48 0.92
C PHE A 20 -4.61 -2.89 -0.29
N PHE A 21 -4.17 -1.64 -0.20
CA PHE A 21 -3.38 -0.99 -1.26
C PHE A 21 -2.03 -1.67 -1.49
N LEU A 22 -1.34 -2.08 -0.42
CA LEU A 22 -0.08 -2.79 -0.51
C LEU A 22 -0.24 -4.13 -1.25
N ILE A 23 -1.24 -4.92 -0.86
CA ILE A 23 -1.55 -6.20 -1.52
C ILE A 23 -1.93 -5.96 -2.99
N GLY A 24 -2.77 -4.96 -3.26
CA GLY A 24 -3.15 -4.58 -4.62
C GLY A 24 -1.96 -4.14 -5.48
N GLY A 25 -1.03 -3.37 -4.91
CA GLY A 25 0.20 -2.94 -5.57
C GLY A 25 1.09 -4.12 -5.96
N VAL A 26 1.32 -5.05 -5.03
CA VAL A 26 2.10 -6.28 -5.29
C VAL A 26 1.42 -7.16 -6.34
N LEU A 27 0.09 -7.30 -6.27
CA LEU A 27 -0.68 -8.03 -7.28
C LEU A 27 -0.56 -7.39 -8.67
N LEU A 28 -0.58 -6.06 -8.78
CA LEU A 28 -0.35 -5.35 -10.04
C LEU A 28 1.04 -5.59 -10.62
N VAL A 29 2.07 -5.62 -9.77
CA VAL A 29 3.43 -5.95 -10.22
C VAL A 29 3.51 -7.38 -10.73
N THR A 30 3.02 -8.36 -9.95
CA THR A 30 3.06 -9.78 -10.31
C THR A 30 2.25 -10.08 -11.57
N THR A 31 1.06 -9.50 -11.71
CA THR A 31 0.25 -9.62 -12.93
C THR A 31 0.90 -8.92 -14.12
N GLY A 32 1.50 -7.74 -13.93
CA GLY A 32 2.27 -7.07 -14.97
C GLY A 32 3.43 -7.92 -15.50
N PHE A 33 4.15 -8.63 -14.62
CA PHE A 33 5.17 -9.60 -15.03
C PHE A 33 4.58 -10.77 -15.83
N LYS A 34 3.41 -11.28 -15.42
CA LYS A 34 2.71 -12.37 -16.12
C LYS A 34 2.25 -11.96 -17.54
N VAL A 35 1.75 -10.74 -17.68
CA VAL A 35 1.19 -10.21 -18.94
C VAL A 35 2.29 -9.68 -19.89
N ARG A 36 3.53 -9.54 -19.42
CA ARG A 36 4.71 -9.11 -20.21
C ARG A 36 4.91 -9.89 -21.51
N LYS A 37 4.52 -11.17 -21.52
CA LYS A 37 4.60 -12.03 -22.72
C LYS A 37 3.54 -11.70 -23.78
N GLN A 38 2.40 -11.14 -23.39
CA GLN A 38 1.30 -10.79 -24.31
C GLN A 38 1.42 -9.34 -24.79
N SER A 39 1.69 -8.39 -23.89
CA SER A 39 1.85 -6.98 -24.25
C SER A 39 2.87 -6.31 -23.35
N LYS A 40 3.92 -5.76 -23.99
CA LYS A 40 4.99 -5.06 -23.29
C LYS A 40 4.48 -3.77 -22.65
N THR A 41 3.63 -3.02 -23.35
CA THR A 41 3.11 -1.73 -22.87
C THR A 41 2.21 -1.90 -21.65
N SER A 42 1.27 -2.84 -21.67
CA SER A 42 0.40 -3.07 -20.51
C SER A 42 1.20 -3.59 -19.32
N ALA A 43 2.19 -4.46 -19.54
CA ALA A 43 3.09 -4.92 -18.49
C ALA A 43 3.90 -3.78 -17.86
N PHE A 44 4.47 -2.87 -18.66
CA PHE A 44 5.17 -1.71 -18.14
C PHE A 44 4.26 -0.81 -17.31
N ILE A 45 3.02 -0.57 -17.76
CA ILE A 45 2.05 0.24 -17.03
C ILE A 45 1.65 -0.45 -15.71
N SER A 46 1.31 -1.74 -15.74
CA SER A 46 0.93 -2.48 -14.53
C SER A 46 2.07 -2.57 -13.51
N ILE A 47 3.30 -2.85 -13.96
CA ILE A 47 4.47 -2.87 -13.08
C ILE A 47 4.77 -1.48 -12.54
N GLY A 48 4.72 -0.44 -13.37
CA GLY A 48 4.98 0.94 -12.97
C GLY A 48 3.99 1.42 -11.91
N ILE A 49 2.68 1.32 -12.21
CA ILE A 49 1.61 1.69 -11.28
C ILE A 49 1.68 0.86 -10.00
N GLY A 50 1.83 -0.46 -10.11
CA GLY A 50 1.95 -1.35 -8.95
C GLY A 50 3.14 -1.01 -8.06
N THR A 51 4.29 -0.67 -8.65
CA THR A 51 5.50 -0.26 -7.92
C THR A 51 5.27 1.05 -7.18
N ILE A 52 4.67 2.05 -7.84
CA ILE A 52 4.37 3.36 -7.23
C ILE A 52 3.42 3.18 -6.04
N ILE A 53 2.33 2.43 -6.22
CA ILE A 53 1.35 2.15 -5.14
C ILE A 53 2.04 1.45 -3.96
N THR A 54 2.88 0.46 -4.25
CA THR A 54 3.61 -0.29 -3.21
C THR A 54 4.55 0.62 -2.43
N LEU A 55 5.31 1.48 -3.11
CA LEU A 55 6.24 2.43 -2.46
C LEU A 55 5.51 3.46 -1.60
N ILE A 56 4.40 4.03 -2.10
CA ILE A 56 3.59 4.98 -1.35
C ILE A 56 3.01 4.30 -0.10
N SER A 57 2.46 3.09 -0.26
CA SER A 57 1.88 2.33 0.86
C SER A 57 2.94 1.97 1.91
N LEU A 58 4.15 1.59 1.48
CA LEU A 58 5.27 1.34 2.40
C LEU A 58 5.70 2.61 3.14
N TYR A 59 5.72 3.76 2.45
CA TYR A 59 6.09 5.03 3.07
C TYR A 59 5.08 5.47 4.13
N ILE A 60 3.78 5.38 3.83
CA ILE A 60 2.74 5.73 4.80
C ILE A 60 2.75 4.74 5.97
N LEU A 61 2.89 3.42 5.71
CA LEU A 61 3.03 2.42 6.77
C LEU A 61 4.23 2.71 7.67
N PHE A 62 5.39 3.03 7.07
CA PHE A 62 6.59 3.39 7.81
C PHE A 62 6.35 4.58 8.73
N TRP A 63 5.65 5.61 8.24
CA TRP A 63 5.28 6.75 9.07
C TRP A 63 4.27 6.39 10.17
N THR A 64 3.24 5.61 9.84
CA THR A 64 2.23 5.14 10.79
C THR A 64 2.86 4.31 11.91
N PHE A 65 3.87 3.51 11.61
CA PHE A 65 4.64 2.78 12.61
C PHE A 65 5.54 3.70 13.43
N ILE A 66 6.37 4.54 12.79
CA ILE A 66 7.31 5.41 13.53
C ILE A 66 6.59 6.46 14.38
N VAL A 67 5.71 7.27 13.79
CA VAL A 67 4.98 8.31 14.52
C VAL A 67 3.94 7.71 15.45
N GLY A 68 3.33 6.61 15.04
CA GLY A 68 2.26 6.00 15.82
C GLY A 68 2.73 5.13 16.99
N TYR A 69 3.97 4.62 17.01
CA TYR A 69 4.54 3.94 18.20
C TYR A 69 5.37 4.87 19.08
N ASN A 70 5.87 5.99 18.53
CA ASN A 70 6.73 6.94 19.24
C ASN A 70 5.99 8.18 19.74
N SER A 71 4.68 8.07 20.00
CA SER A 71 3.83 9.11 20.59
C SER A 71 3.03 8.58 21.77
#